data_AF-A0A1S8C5R9-F1
#
_entry.id   AF-A0A1S8C5R9-F1
#
_cell.length_a   1.000
_cell.length_b   1.000
_cell.length_c   1.000
_cell.angle_alpha   90.00
_cell.angle_beta   90.00
_cell.angle_gamma   90.00
#
_symmetry.space_group_name_H-M   'P 1'
#
loop_
_entity.id
_entity.type
_entity.pdbx_description
1 polymer ?
#
loop_
_entity_poly.entity_id
_entity_poly.type
_entity_poly.pdbx_seq_one_letter_code
_entity_poly.pdbx_strand_id
1 'polypeptide(L)'
;MLLQLRVGWSHHGGTWGTPGGALHPAESAADGALREAGGGAGAAPGRTWCSARSRSTTTGDWRYTTVLATPAGPLDAADLVLSDESAGV
;
A
#
# COMPACT_ATOMS: atom_id res chain seq x y z
N MET A 1 7.53 10.75 -2.40
CA MET A 1 7.20 9.31 -2.34
C MET A 1 6.83 8.98 -0.91
N LEU A 2 5.89 8.05 -0.68
CA LEU A 2 5.52 7.57 0.65
C LEU A 2 6.31 6.29 0.96
N LEU A 3 6.89 6.21 2.15
CA LEU A 3 7.61 5.03 2.64
C LEU A 3 7.07 4.65 4.02
N GLN A 4 7.10 3.35 4.31
CA GLN A 4 6.76 2.77 5.59
C GLN A 4 7.97 2.03 6.15
N LEU A 5 8.21 2.19 7.45
CA LEU A 5 9.19 1.38 8.18
C LEU A 5 8.59 -0.01 8.41
N ARG A 6 9.26 -1.05 7.89
CA ARG A 6 8.82 -2.44 8.04
C ARG A 6 8.95 -2.87 9.49
N VAL A 7 7.90 -3.49 10.02
CA VAL A 7 7.91 -4.15 11.32
C VAL A 7 9.06 -5.16 11.40
N GLY A 8 9.74 -5.22 12.55
CA GLY A 8 11.03 -5.89 12.71
C GLY A 8 11.02 -7.39 12.39
N TRP A 9 9.89 -8.08 12.61
CA TRP A 9 9.77 -9.52 12.36
C TRP A 9 9.47 -9.88 10.90
N SER A 10 9.21 -8.89 10.04
CA SER A 10 8.94 -9.13 8.62
C SER A 10 10.22 -9.39 7.81
N HIS A 11 10.06 -9.91 6.59
CA HIS A 11 11.18 -10.02 5.65
C HIS A 11 11.75 -8.62 5.35
N HIS A 12 13.06 -8.44 5.57
CA HIS A 12 13.73 -7.14 5.58
C HIS A 12 13.15 -6.14 6.61
N GLY A 13 12.70 -6.63 7.77
CA GLY A 13 12.22 -5.81 8.88
C GLY A 13 13.24 -4.76 9.33
N GLY A 14 12.75 -3.63 9.84
CA GLY A 14 13.58 -2.49 10.25
C GLY A 14 14.09 -1.62 9.09
N THR A 15 13.67 -1.90 7.85
CA THR A 15 14.02 -1.08 6.67
C THR A 15 12.84 -0.25 6.17
N TRP A 16 13.13 0.89 5.56
CA TRP A 16 12.14 1.70 4.87
C TRP A 16 11.84 1.12 3.48
N GLY A 17 10.57 0.97 3.15
CA GLY A 17 10.13 0.50 1.84
C GLY A 17 8.80 1.11 1.43
N THR A 18 8.39 0.83 0.19
CA THR A 18 7.03 1.19 -0.25
C THR A 18 6.00 0.37 0.55
N PRO A 19 4.89 0.97 1.00
CA PRO A 19 3.78 0.23 1.57
C PRO A 19 3.29 -0.85 0.60
N GLY A 20 2.84 -1.97 1.13
CA GLY A 20 2.35 -3.09 0.34
C GLY A 20 2.29 -4.39 1.13
N GLY A 21 1.50 -5.31 0.62
CA GLY A 21 1.21 -6.59 1.26
C GLY A 21 0.59 -7.56 0.28
N ALA A 22 0.14 -8.71 0.80
CA ALA A 22 -0.57 -9.70 0.01
C ALA A 22 -1.98 -9.20 -0.33
N LEU A 23 -2.51 -9.61 -1.49
CA LEU A 23 -3.90 -9.33 -1.83
C LEU A 23 -4.84 -10.23 -1.05
N HIS A 24 -5.95 -9.65 -0.60
CA HIS A 24 -7.09 -10.43 -0.12
C HIS A 24 -7.84 -11.13 -1.27
N PRO A 25 -8.64 -12.17 -0.99
CA PRO A 25 -9.49 -12.79 -2.00
C PRO A 25 -10.37 -11.75 -2.72
N ALA A 26 -10.41 -11.82 -4.05
CA ALA A 26 -11.15 -10.90 -4.93
C ALA A 26 -10.71 -9.42 -4.87
N GLU A 27 -9.62 -9.08 -4.19
CA GLU A 27 -9.07 -7.74 -4.15
C GLU A 27 -8.31 -7.41 -5.43
N SER A 28 -8.54 -6.22 -6.00
CA SER A 28 -7.75 -5.75 -7.13
C SER A 28 -6.37 -5.30 -6.66
N ALA A 29 -5.34 -5.42 -7.51
CA ALA A 29 -4.00 -4.98 -7.15
C ALA A 29 -3.92 -3.48 -6.78
N ALA A 30 -4.77 -2.65 -7.39
CA ALA A 30 -4.85 -1.23 -7.05
C ALA A 30 -5.48 -1.03 -5.67
N ASP A 31 -6.59 -1.70 -5.38
CA ASP A 31 -7.28 -1.56 -4.09
C ASP A 31 -6.40 -2.07 -2.93
N GLY A 32 -5.72 -3.20 -3.11
CA GLY A 32 -4.77 -3.71 -2.12
C GLY A 32 -3.61 -2.76 -1.86
N ALA A 33 -2.99 -2.20 -2.91
CA ALA A 33 -1.90 -1.24 -2.73
C ALA A 33 -2.35 0.04 -2.01
N LEU A 34 -3.57 0.53 -2.27
CA LEU A 34 -4.12 1.72 -1.59
C LEU A 34 -4.48 1.43 -0.13
N ARG A 35 -5.09 0.26 0.14
CA ARG A 35 -5.37 -0.23 1.50
C ARG A 35 -4.10 -0.29 2.33
N GLU A 36 -3.04 -0.89 1.79
CA GLU A 36 -1.73 -1.01 2.46
C GLU A 36 -1.03 0.34 2.63
N ALA A 37 -1.32 1.32 1.76
CA ALA A 37 -0.85 2.68 1.92
C ALA A 37 -1.65 3.51 2.95
N GLY A 38 -2.59 2.88 3.68
CA GLY A 38 -3.41 3.53 4.71
C GLY A 38 -4.55 4.39 4.17
N GLY A 39 -4.84 4.33 2.86
CA GLY A 39 -5.96 5.05 2.25
C GLY A 39 -7.07 4.07 1.86
N GLY A 40 -8.27 4.24 2.43
CA GLY A 40 -9.42 3.39 2.11
C GLY A 40 -9.61 3.20 0.60
N ALA A 41 -9.69 1.94 0.17
CA ALA A 41 -9.95 1.59 -1.22
C ALA A 41 -11.35 2.08 -1.65
N GLY A 42 -11.46 2.56 -2.89
CA GLY A 42 -12.76 2.76 -3.56
C GLY A 42 -13.15 4.20 -3.91
N ALA A 43 -14.08 4.30 -4.86
CA ALA A 43 -14.51 5.52 -5.52
C ALA A 43 -15.52 6.38 -4.75
N ALA A 44 -15.39 6.48 -3.43
CA ALA A 44 -16.26 7.31 -2.61
C ALA A 44 -15.83 8.79 -2.62
N PRO A 45 -16.74 9.77 -2.45
CA PRO A 45 -16.37 11.16 -2.23
C PRO A 45 -15.59 11.29 -0.91
N GLY A 46 -14.43 11.96 -0.94
CA GLY A 46 -13.49 12.05 0.20
C GLY A 46 -12.17 11.26 0.03
N ARG A 47 -11.87 10.76 -1.17
CA ARG A 47 -10.67 9.96 -1.45
C ARG A 47 -9.35 10.69 -1.17
N THR A 48 -8.42 9.93 -0.59
CA THR A 48 -7.01 10.31 -0.49
C THR A 48 -6.29 10.26 -1.84
N TRP A 49 -6.81 9.54 -2.86
CA TRP A 49 -6.10 9.24 -4.12
C TRP A 49 -6.92 9.52 -5.40
N CYS A 50 -6.31 10.19 -6.39
CA CYS A 50 -6.93 10.67 -7.63
C CYS A 50 -6.66 9.81 -8.87
N SER A 51 -5.51 9.15 -8.96
CA SER A 51 -5.17 8.28 -10.09
C SER A 51 -4.20 7.19 -9.66
N ALA A 52 -4.24 6.03 -10.33
CA ALA A 52 -3.34 4.92 -10.11
C ALA A 52 -2.89 4.32 -11.44
N ARG A 53 -1.60 4.04 -11.59
CA ARG A 53 -1.03 3.23 -12.67
C ARG A 53 -0.33 2.03 -12.06
N SER A 54 -0.43 0.87 -12.69
CA SER A 54 0.20 -0.35 -12.18
C SER A 54 1.15 -0.98 -13.19
N ARG A 55 2.17 -1.65 -12.66
CA ARG A 55 3.04 -2.56 -13.42
C ARG A 55 3.18 -3.85 -12.64
N SER A 56 2.91 -4.96 -13.32
CA SER A 56 3.06 -6.29 -12.74
C SER A 56 4.30 -6.98 -13.27
N THR A 57 4.92 -7.81 -12.44
CA THR A 57 6.02 -8.72 -12.80
C THR A 57 5.78 -10.04 -12.10
N THR A 58 5.90 -11.13 -12.85
CA THR A 58 5.79 -12.50 -12.32
C THR A 58 7.19 -13.05 -12.10
N THR A 59 7.42 -13.70 -10.96
CA THR A 59 8.68 -14.35 -10.62
C THR A 59 8.38 -15.63 -9.86
N GLY A 60 8.64 -16.77 -10.50
CA GLY A 60 8.16 -18.07 -10.02
C GLY A 60 6.64 -18.07 -9.90
N ASP A 61 6.13 -18.57 -8.78
CA ASP A 61 4.69 -18.66 -8.49
C ASP A 61 4.09 -17.33 -8.00
N TRP A 62 4.93 -16.30 -7.78
CA TRP A 62 4.50 -15.01 -7.25
C TRP A 62 4.33 -13.96 -8.36
N ARG A 63 3.26 -13.17 -8.26
CA ARG A 63 3.08 -11.95 -9.05
C ARG A 63 3.16 -10.74 -8.13
N TYR A 64 4.09 -9.83 -8.42
CA TYR A 64 4.22 -8.55 -7.75
C TYR A 64 3.63 -7.46 -8.63
N THR A 65 2.77 -6.60 -8.07
CA THR A 65 2.21 -5.45 -8.78
C THR A 65 2.55 -4.18 -8.05
N THR A 66 3.37 -3.33 -8.65
CA THR A 66 3.68 -1.99 -8.13
C THR A 66 2.62 -1.02 -8.64
N VAL A 67 2.04 -0.23 -7.73
CA VAL A 67 1.05 0.79 -8.04
C VAL A 67 1.64 2.16 -7.72
N LEU A 68 1.61 3.06 -8.71
CA LEU A 68 1.93 4.47 -8.54
C LEU A 68 0.61 5.25 -8.46
N ALA A 69 0.33 5.80 -7.28
CA ALA A 69 -0.86 6.60 -7.02
C ALA A 69 -0.53 8.07 -6.78
N THR A 70 -1.42 8.98 -7.19
CA THR A 70 -1.32 10.42 -6.91
C THR A 70 -2.36 10.79 -5.85
N PRO A 71 -1.98 11.47 -4.75
CA PRO A 71 -2.94 11.89 -3.75
C PRO A 71 -3.89 12.95 -4.32
N ALA A 72 -5.11 13.00 -3.80
CA ALA A 72 -6.14 13.93 -4.26
C ALA A 72 -5.94 15.38 -3.75
N GLY A 73 -5.08 15.53 -2.74
CA GLY A 73 -4.69 16.81 -2.16
C GLY A 73 -3.37 16.66 -1.40
N PRO A 74 -3.05 17.60 -0.50
CA PRO A 74 -1.96 17.44 0.46
C PRO A 74 -2.12 16.13 1.22
N LEU A 75 -1.00 15.42 1.40
CA LEU A 75 -0.94 14.16 2.13
C LEU A 75 0.06 14.32 3.27
N ASP A 76 -0.42 14.24 4.51
CA ASP A 76 0.44 14.04 5.67
C ASP A 76 0.51 12.54 5.99
N ALA A 77 1.72 12.03 6.25
CA ALA A 77 1.89 10.64 6.64
C ALA A 77 1.28 10.35 8.02
N ALA A 78 1.16 11.36 8.88
CA ALA A 78 0.53 11.24 10.20
C ALA A 78 -0.98 10.95 10.12
N ASP A 79 -1.63 11.27 8.99
CA ASP A 79 -3.06 11.01 8.77
C ASP A 79 -3.33 9.58 8.29
N LEU A 80 -2.28 8.81 7.98
CA LEU A 80 -2.41 7.44 7.48
C LEU A 80 -2.45 6.44 8.63
N VAL A 81 -3.38 5.48 8.53
CA VAL A 81 -3.53 4.41 9.52
C VAL A 81 -2.80 3.17 9.01
N LEU A 82 -1.86 2.68 9.82
CA LEU A 82 -1.18 1.40 9.57
C LEU A 82 -2.12 0.23 9.87
N SER A 83 -2.04 -0.82 9.07
CA SER A 83 -2.68 -2.10 9.37
C SER A 83 -2.07 -2.76 10.61
N ASP A 84 -2.83 -3.65 11.27
CA ASP A 84 -2.36 -4.38 12.46
C ASP A 84 -1.08 -5.21 12.18
N GLU A 85 -0.93 -5.74 10.96
CA GLU A 85 0.28 -6.45 10.52
C GLU A 85 1.52 -5.55 10.43
N SER A 86 1.31 -4.23 10.33
CA SER A 86 2.36 -3.22 10.23
C SER A 86 2.65 -2.53 11.56
N ALA A 87 1.74 -2.63 12.53
CA ALA A 87 1.92 -2.14 13.89
C ALA A 87 2.78 -3.16 14.67
N GLY A 88 4.05 -2.85 14.90
CA GLY A 88 5.00 -3.74 15.57
C GLY A 88 4.71 -3.96 17.06
N VAL A 89 3.72 -4.81 17.37
CA VAL A 89 3.47 -5.30 18.74
C VAL A 89 4.69 -5.97 19.37
#